data_AF-A0A8H8CMP5-F1
#
_entry.id   AF-A0A8H8CMP5-F1
#
_cell.length_a   1.000
_cell.length_b   1.000
_cell.length_c   1.000
_cell.angle_alpha   90.00
_cell.angle_beta   90.00
_cell.angle_gamma   90.00
#
_symmetry.space_group_name_H-M   'P 1'
#
loop_
_entity.id
_entity.type
_entity.pdbx_description
1 polymer ?
#
loop_
_entity_poly.entity_id
_entity_poly.type
_entity_poly.pdbx_seq_one_letter_code
_entity_poly.pdbx_strand_id
1 'polypeptide(L)'
;MCYHDDILIGHNGGNSGGTLYDDQIKPKALGLREVANPLSRPSSKSLFIPPNQLGTPSNTMPESTHVPKLRLHHGSSAMAIAQLEATECAKKLSYEPVTIHAHPGTDLWRKPPHTDIDNAPICLISAPIDLHKFHTARVTVSANWSSLYDQGGLALFIPDEDLTKWVKTGIEYVWGKPFVGTVATSRWSDWSLVPLPESAGGKITIQVERETKGNDRVESLWVYLVNDETGEKLGIREITWFFRHDVEGDEAVQEDTGRTLLVGVYAARPKVPEGEGREHEELEVKLEGFEVTLFDD
;
A
#
# COMPACT_ATOMS: atom_id res chain seq x y z
N MET A 1 9.69 7.84 -29.85
CA MET A 1 10.18 6.52 -30.32
C MET A 1 9.76 5.51 -29.28
N CYS A 2 8.71 4.73 -29.54
CA CYS A 2 8.21 3.73 -28.62
C CYS A 2 8.75 2.36 -29.06
N TYR A 3 9.53 1.69 -28.21
CA TYR A 3 10.05 0.37 -28.52
C TYR A 3 9.02 -0.72 -28.18
N HIS A 4 8.82 -1.62 -29.14
CA HIS A 4 8.26 -2.95 -28.94
C HIS A 4 9.36 -3.84 -28.36
N ASP A 5 9.16 -4.34 -27.14
CA ASP A 5 9.82 -5.57 -26.69
C ASP A 5 8.68 -6.54 -26.35
N ASP A 6 8.34 -7.40 -27.32
CA ASP A 6 7.56 -8.60 -27.06
C ASP A 6 8.41 -9.51 -26.17
N ILE A 7 7.99 -9.68 -24.91
CA ILE A 7 8.57 -10.69 -24.04
C ILE A 7 8.05 -12.06 -24.50
N LEU A 8 8.84 -12.75 -25.31
CA LEU A 8 8.64 -14.17 -25.62
C LEU A 8 9.08 -15.01 -24.41
N ILE A 9 8.14 -15.52 -23.62
CA ILE A 9 8.42 -16.59 -22.64
C ILE A 9 8.20 -17.93 -23.34
N GLY A 10 9.29 -18.66 -23.57
CA GLY A 10 9.26 -20.01 -24.11
C GLY A 10 8.54 -20.99 -23.18
N HIS A 11 7.53 -21.67 -23.71
CA HIS A 11 7.00 -22.88 -23.09
C HIS A 11 8.04 -24.01 -23.21
N ASN A 12 8.49 -24.54 -22.08
CA ASN A 12 9.04 -25.89 -22.01
C ASN A 12 8.33 -26.68 -20.91
N GLY A 13 7.50 -27.62 -21.36
CA GLY A 13 7.02 -28.71 -20.51
C GLY A 13 8.14 -29.70 -20.23
N GLY A 14 8.18 -30.21 -19.00
CA GLY A 14 9.16 -31.21 -18.58
C GLY A 14 8.88 -31.69 -17.16
N ASN A 15 8.16 -32.81 -17.07
CA ASN A 15 7.76 -33.49 -15.86
C ASN A 15 8.93 -34.29 -15.24
N SER A 16 9.19 -34.15 -13.95
CA SER A 16 9.75 -35.14 -13.00
C SER A 16 9.89 -34.42 -11.65
N GLY A 17 9.33 -34.87 -10.52
CA GLY A 17 9.37 -36.21 -9.95
C GLY A 17 10.41 -36.22 -8.82
N GLY A 18 10.00 -35.88 -7.58
CA GLY A 18 10.90 -35.87 -6.43
C GLY A 18 10.20 -35.49 -5.12
N THR A 19 10.14 -36.46 -4.23
CA THR A 19 9.34 -36.54 -2.99
C THR A 19 10.11 -36.11 -1.73
N LEU A 20 9.32 -35.79 -0.68
CA LEU A 20 9.60 -35.87 0.78
C LEU A 20 10.44 -34.73 1.40
N TYR A 21 9.82 -33.97 2.31
CA TYR A 21 10.03 -34.09 3.76
C TYR A 21 8.90 -33.36 4.50
N ASP A 22 8.07 -34.16 5.18
CA ASP A 22 7.15 -33.77 6.25
C ASP A 22 7.95 -33.93 7.55
N ASP A 23 7.94 -32.92 8.42
CA ASP A 23 8.25 -33.11 9.83
C ASP A 23 7.47 -32.09 10.67
N GLN A 24 6.29 -32.54 11.08
CA GLN A 24 5.56 -32.03 12.23
C GLN A 24 6.38 -32.21 13.51
N ILE A 25 6.62 -31.13 14.24
CA ILE A 25 6.98 -31.21 15.66
C ILE A 25 6.02 -30.33 16.47
N LYS A 26 5.08 -30.99 17.16
CA LYS A 26 4.51 -30.53 18.44
C LYS A 26 4.80 -31.60 19.50
N PRO A 27 5.10 -31.18 20.73
CA PRO A 27 4.55 -31.89 21.88
C PRO A 27 3.74 -30.99 22.82
N LYS A 28 2.76 -31.62 23.45
CA LYS A 28 1.77 -31.11 24.39
C LYS A 28 2.33 -30.87 25.81
N ALA A 29 1.77 -29.85 26.45
CA ALA A 29 1.28 -29.70 27.84
C ALA A 29 1.93 -30.49 29.01
N LEU A 30 2.26 -29.75 30.06
CA LEU A 30 2.04 -30.15 31.46
C LEU A 30 1.41 -28.97 32.23
N GLY A 31 0.28 -29.22 32.89
CA GLY A 31 -0.25 -28.36 33.93
C GLY A 31 0.04 -28.95 35.32
N LEU A 32 -0.03 -28.13 36.38
CA LEU A 32 -0.58 -28.46 37.71
C LEU A 32 -0.54 -27.23 38.67
N ARG A 33 -1.74 -26.71 38.96
CA ARG A 33 -2.37 -26.23 40.22
C ARG A 33 -1.63 -25.42 41.32
N GLU A 34 -2.25 -24.26 41.60
CA GLU A 34 -2.70 -23.61 42.87
C GLU A 34 -1.93 -23.77 44.19
N VAL A 35 -1.70 -22.66 44.90
CA VAL A 35 -2.19 -22.42 46.30
C VAL A 35 -2.32 -20.91 46.59
N ALA A 36 -3.33 -20.53 47.39
CA ALA A 36 -3.69 -19.17 47.80
C ALA A 36 -3.04 -18.65 49.11
N ASN A 37 -3.10 -17.32 49.25
CA ASN A 37 -2.97 -16.35 50.40
C ASN A 37 -3.38 -16.86 51.82
N PRO A 38 -3.24 -16.13 52.99
CA PRO A 38 -3.18 -14.66 53.22
C PRO A 38 -2.35 -14.12 54.44
N LEU A 39 -2.28 -12.78 54.65
CA LEU A 39 -2.70 -12.02 55.86
C LEU A 39 -2.01 -10.64 56.12
N SER A 40 -2.86 -9.61 56.05
CA SER A 40 -3.01 -8.24 56.62
C SER A 40 -2.14 -7.56 57.73
N ARG A 41 -1.86 -6.24 57.49
CA ARG A 41 -2.10 -4.97 58.27
C ARG A 41 -1.30 -4.61 59.56
N PRO A 42 -1.34 -3.36 60.13
CA PRO A 42 -1.62 -1.99 59.62
C PRO A 42 -0.70 -0.85 60.20
N SER A 43 -0.89 0.42 59.76
CA SER A 43 -0.78 1.75 60.47
C SER A 43 -0.22 2.82 59.50
N SER A 44 -0.45 4.14 59.58
CA SER A 44 -1.17 5.06 60.47
C SER A 44 -1.60 6.30 59.66
N LYS A 45 -2.64 6.99 60.13
CA LYS A 45 -3.13 8.28 59.60
C LYS A 45 -2.06 9.39 59.68
N SER A 46 -1.93 10.20 58.64
CA SER A 46 -1.57 11.61 58.78
C SER A 46 -2.43 12.45 57.83
N LEU A 47 -3.08 13.45 58.43
CA LEU A 47 -3.93 14.43 57.77
C LEU A 47 -2.99 15.52 57.24
N PHE A 48 -2.78 15.58 55.93
CA PHE A 48 -2.08 16.68 55.26
C PHE A 48 -3.06 17.32 54.27
N ILE A 49 -3.32 18.61 54.47
CA ILE A 49 -4.06 19.46 53.54
C ILE A 49 -3.02 20.34 52.84
N PRO A 50 -2.80 20.20 51.52
CA PRO A 50 -2.17 21.23 50.70
C PRO A 50 -3.19 21.97 49.82
N PRO A 51 -2.86 23.20 49.39
CA PRO A 51 -3.81 24.21 48.92
C PRO A 51 -4.17 24.06 47.44
N ASN A 52 -5.36 24.57 47.07
CA ASN A 52 -5.81 24.94 45.72
C ASN A 52 -5.21 24.14 44.55
N GLN A 53 -5.87 23.05 44.16
CA GLN A 53 -5.78 22.62 42.76
C GLN A 53 -6.70 23.54 41.94
N LEU A 54 -6.11 24.52 41.26
CA LEU A 54 -6.70 24.99 40.01
C LEU A 54 -6.84 23.74 39.14
N GLY A 55 -8.08 23.36 38.82
CA GLY A 55 -8.32 22.35 37.81
C GLY A 55 -7.66 22.81 36.52
N THR A 56 -6.59 22.14 36.11
CA THR A 56 -6.22 22.15 34.71
C THR A 56 -7.37 21.50 33.97
N PRO A 57 -8.01 22.16 32.98
CA PRO A 57 -8.92 21.44 32.13
C PRO A 57 -8.09 20.34 31.47
N SER A 58 -8.48 19.08 31.70
CA SER A 58 -8.04 17.98 30.85
C SER A 58 -8.59 18.28 29.47
N ASN A 59 -7.79 18.98 28.67
CA ASN A 59 -8.08 19.18 27.27
C ASN A 59 -7.69 17.87 26.58
N THR A 60 -8.49 16.82 26.79
CA THR A 60 -8.57 15.73 25.82
C THR A 60 -9.10 16.39 24.57
N MET A 61 -8.19 16.84 23.72
CA MET A 61 -8.48 17.25 22.35
C MET A 61 -9.31 16.12 21.75
N PRO A 62 -10.45 16.40 21.09
CA PRO A 62 -11.16 15.35 20.38
C PRO A 62 -10.20 14.73 19.38
N GLU A 63 -10.14 13.39 19.36
CA GLU A 63 -9.40 12.60 18.38
C GLU A 63 -9.60 13.21 16.99
N SER A 64 -8.52 13.64 16.33
CA SER A 64 -8.57 14.38 15.06
C SER A 64 -9.40 13.61 14.04
N THR A 65 -10.57 14.15 13.68
CA THR A 65 -11.51 13.58 12.70
C THR A 65 -11.22 14.04 11.27
N HIS A 66 -10.05 14.66 11.03
CA HIS A 66 -9.74 15.19 9.73
C HIS A 66 -9.40 14.05 8.75
N VAL A 67 -10.24 13.88 7.73
CA VAL A 67 -9.96 13.05 6.56
C VAL A 67 -9.51 13.99 5.43
N PRO A 68 -8.21 14.00 5.05
CA PRO A 68 -7.73 14.83 3.95
C PRO A 68 -8.40 14.39 2.64
N LYS A 69 -8.70 15.34 1.75
CA LYS A 69 -9.40 15.05 0.48
C LYS A 69 -8.49 14.31 -0.51
N LEU A 70 -9.08 13.64 -1.50
CA LEU A 70 -8.34 13.22 -2.69
C LEU A 70 -8.19 14.40 -3.65
N ARG A 71 -7.03 14.50 -4.28
CA ARG A 71 -6.75 15.44 -5.36
C ARG A 71 -6.13 14.72 -6.54
N LEU A 72 -6.59 15.04 -7.74
CA LEU A 72 -6.02 14.52 -8.98
C LEU A 72 -4.74 15.29 -9.33
N HIS A 73 -3.68 14.54 -9.61
CA HIS A 73 -2.37 15.00 -10.05
C HIS A 73 -2.01 14.35 -11.38
N HIS A 74 -1.13 15.01 -12.13
CA HIS A 74 -0.53 14.49 -13.35
C HIS A 74 0.98 14.71 -13.29
N GLY A 75 1.77 13.68 -13.56
CA GLY A 75 3.23 13.84 -13.58
C GLY A 75 3.82 14.17 -12.22
N SER A 76 4.98 14.82 -12.28
CA SER A 76 5.74 15.36 -11.14
C SER A 76 4.97 16.32 -10.21
N SER A 77 3.78 16.80 -10.59
CA SER A 77 2.91 17.61 -9.70
C SER A 77 2.44 16.86 -8.46
N ALA A 78 2.46 15.52 -8.48
CA ALA A 78 2.18 14.66 -7.34
C ALA A 78 3.13 14.93 -6.15
N MET A 79 4.39 15.30 -6.43
CA MET A 79 5.42 15.48 -5.41
C MET A 79 5.28 16.77 -4.61
N ALA A 80 4.46 17.73 -5.05
CA ALA A 80 4.22 18.95 -4.29
C ALA A 80 3.54 18.69 -2.94
N ILE A 81 2.76 17.60 -2.81
CA ILE A 81 2.14 17.21 -1.52
C ILE A 81 3.21 16.88 -0.47
N ALA A 82 4.35 16.32 -0.89
CA ALA A 82 5.43 15.95 0.02
C ALA A 82 6.14 17.14 0.69
N GLN A 83 5.87 18.38 0.24
CA GLN A 83 6.39 19.59 0.87
C GLN A 83 5.45 20.15 1.94
N LEU A 84 4.28 19.55 2.14
CA LEU A 84 3.35 19.93 3.19
C LEU A 84 3.76 19.24 4.50
N GLU A 85 3.49 19.89 5.63
CA GLU A 85 3.66 19.26 6.94
C GLU A 85 2.67 18.09 7.10
N ALA A 86 3.15 16.97 7.65
CA ALA A 86 2.29 15.85 8.00
C ALA A 86 1.20 16.33 8.97
N THR A 87 -0.05 16.10 8.60
CA THR A 87 -1.20 16.51 9.41
C THR A 87 -1.72 15.29 10.16
N GLU A 88 -1.97 15.44 11.46
CA GLU A 88 -2.61 14.41 12.26
C GLU A 88 -4.01 14.10 11.68
N CYS A 89 -4.19 12.88 11.19
CA CYS A 89 -5.39 12.44 10.49
C CYS A 89 -6.04 11.27 11.21
N ALA A 90 -7.30 11.00 10.86
CA ALA A 90 -8.02 9.87 11.43
C ALA A 90 -7.30 8.54 11.12
N LYS A 91 -7.35 7.60 12.08
CA LYS A 91 -6.76 6.25 11.96
C LYS A 91 -7.23 5.47 10.74
N LYS A 92 -8.44 5.77 10.29
CA LYS A 92 -9.07 5.17 9.13
C LYS A 92 -9.57 6.28 8.22
N LEU A 93 -9.02 6.32 7.02
CA LEU A 93 -9.39 7.25 5.96
C LEU A 93 -10.20 6.47 4.93
N SER A 94 -11.47 6.79 4.77
CA SER A 94 -12.35 6.17 3.77
C SER A 94 -12.83 7.22 2.78
N TYR A 95 -12.84 6.83 1.51
CA TYR A 95 -13.13 7.75 0.41
C TYR A 95 -14.32 7.27 -0.41
N GLU A 96 -15.11 8.23 -0.90
CA GLU A 96 -16.15 7.98 -1.90
C GLU A 96 -15.54 7.42 -3.20
N PRO A 97 -16.31 6.67 -3.99
CA PRO A 97 -15.85 6.18 -5.29
C PRO A 97 -15.30 7.29 -6.18
N VAL A 98 -14.18 7.00 -6.86
CA VAL A 98 -13.54 7.91 -7.81
C VAL A 98 -13.40 7.23 -9.16
N THR A 99 -13.64 7.99 -10.22
CA THR A 99 -13.33 7.60 -11.59
C THR A 99 -12.14 8.40 -12.09
N ILE A 100 -11.11 7.72 -12.59
CA ILE A 100 -9.95 8.36 -13.21
C ILE A 100 -9.96 8.06 -14.71
N HIS A 101 -9.75 9.11 -15.50
CA HIS A 101 -9.62 9.06 -16.95
C HIS A 101 -8.15 9.11 -17.34
N ALA A 102 -7.67 8.11 -18.08
CA ALA A 102 -6.29 8.08 -18.57
C ALA A 102 -6.24 8.16 -20.10
N HIS A 103 -5.61 9.21 -20.60
CA HIS A 103 -5.33 9.36 -22.03
C HIS A 103 -4.26 8.37 -22.51
N PRO A 104 -4.26 8.02 -23.81
CA PRO A 104 -3.15 7.30 -24.43
C PRO A 104 -1.79 7.97 -24.21
N GLY A 105 -0.77 7.16 -23.93
CA GLY A 105 0.60 7.60 -23.66
C GLY A 105 0.88 7.95 -22.19
N THR A 106 -0.03 7.61 -21.27
CA THR A 106 0.17 7.76 -19.82
C THR A 106 0.73 6.49 -19.20
N ASP A 107 1.73 6.60 -18.32
CA ASP A 107 2.32 5.48 -17.58
C ASP A 107 3.06 5.94 -16.31
N LEU A 108 3.41 4.97 -15.47
CA LEU A 108 4.36 5.12 -14.37
C LEU A 108 5.39 3.99 -14.47
N TRP A 109 6.55 4.27 -15.03
CA TRP A 109 7.53 3.25 -15.42
C TRP A 109 8.95 3.79 -15.50
N ARG A 110 9.93 3.02 -15.01
CA ARG A 110 11.35 3.39 -15.08
C ARG A 110 12.20 2.24 -15.59
N LYS A 111 12.88 2.42 -16.72
CA LYS A 111 13.74 1.41 -17.37
C LYS A 111 15.11 2.00 -17.72
N PRO A 112 16.22 1.33 -17.37
CA PRO A 112 17.54 1.80 -17.77
C PRO A 112 17.69 1.80 -19.30
N PRO A 113 18.58 2.66 -19.84
CA PRO A 113 19.38 3.65 -19.13
C PRO A 113 18.71 5.03 -18.95
N HIS A 114 17.61 5.32 -19.67
CA HIS A 114 17.09 6.68 -19.80
C HIS A 114 15.57 6.82 -19.69
N THR A 115 14.82 5.74 -19.50
CA THR A 115 13.36 5.80 -19.44
C THR A 115 12.91 6.07 -18.00
N ASP A 116 12.27 7.20 -17.79
CA ASP A 116 11.54 7.54 -16.57
C ASP A 116 10.25 8.25 -16.99
N ILE A 117 9.11 7.56 -16.80
CA ILE A 117 7.78 8.02 -17.17
C ILE A 117 6.97 8.10 -15.89
N ASP A 118 6.40 9.26 -15.60
CA ASP A 118 5.62 9.52 -14.39
C ASP A 118 4.29 10.24 -14.67
N ASN A 119 3.86 10.29 -15.93
CA ASN A 119 2.73 11.11 -16.40
C ASN A 119 1.34 10.48 -16.19
N ALA A 120 1.23 9.36 -15.49
CA ALA A 120 -0.05 8.75 -15.12
C ALA A 120 -0.92 9.71 -14.27
N PRO A 121 -2.23 9.81 -14.53
CA PRO A 121 -3.17 10.48 -13.63
C PRO A 121 -3.31 9.72 -12.31
N ILE A 122 -3.10 10.42 -11.19
CA ILE A 122 -3.10 9.83 -9.85
C ILE A 122 -3.94 10.71 -8.92
N CYS A 123 -4.92 10.12 -8.24
CA CYS A 123 -5.65 10.76 -7.15
C CYS A 123 -4.95 10.46 -5.81
N LEU A 124 -4.20 11.43 -5.29
CA LEU A 124 -3.49 11.32 -4.02
C LEU A 124 -4.28 11.91 -2.86
N ILE A 125 -4.07 11.36 -1.67
CA ILE A 125 -4.49 11.99 -0.41
C ILE A 125 -3.77 13.34 -0.29
N SER A 126 -4.52 14.41 -0.06
CA SER A 126 -4.03 15.78 -0.14
C SER A 126 -3.16 16.23 1.03
N ALA A 127 -2.89 15.33 1.98
CA ALA A 127 -1.95 15.52 3.06
C ALA A 127 -1.01 14.31 3.06
N PRO A 128 0.30 14.54 3.27
CA PRO A 128 1.24 13.45 3.40
C PRO A 128 0.94 12.61 4.64
N ILE A 129 1.08 11.29 4.50
CA ILE A 129 0.98 10.34 5.61
C ILE A 129 2.38 10.18 6.19
N ASP A 130 2.49 10.15 7.52
CA ASP A 130 3.71 9.71 8.16
C ASP A 130 4.01 8.25 7.77
N LEU A 131 5.16 8.03 7.14
CA LEU A 131 5.57 6.70 6.69
C LEU A 131 5.55 5.68 7.84
N HIS A 132 5.86 6.10 9.06
CA HIS A 132 5.86 5.25 10.26
C HIS A 132 4.46 4.73 10.60
N LYS A 133 3.46 5.60 10.48
CA LYS A 133 2.08 5.31 10.86
C LYS A 133 1.33 4.49 9.82
N PHE A 134 1.82 4.35 8.59
CA PHE A 134 1.10 3.61 7.55
C PHE A 134 0.97 2.12 7.88
N HIS A 135 -0.27 1.60 7.88
CA HIS A 135 -0.55 0.18 8.05
C HIS A 135 -1.04 -0.47 6.76
N THR A 136 -2.18 -0.04 6.21
CA THR A 136 -2.74 -0.61 4.97
C THR A 136 -3.32 0.43 4.03
N ALA A 137 -3.35 0.10 2.75
CA ALA A 137 -4.21 0.77 1.77
C ALA A 137 -4.90 -0.28 0.89
N ARG A 138 -6.20 -0.12 0.65
CA ARG A 138 -6.97 -1.04 -0.20
C ARG A 138 -7.87 -0.28 -1.16
N VAL A 139 -8.17 -0.89 -2.31
CA VAL A 139 -9.14 -0.38 -3.28
C VAL A 139 -9.72 -1.52 -4.10
N THR A 140 -10.99 -1.40 -4.47
CA THR A 140 -11.61 -2.22 -5.50
C THR A 140 -11.53 -1.51 -6.85
N VAL A 141 -10.92 -2.15 -7.84
CA VAL A 141 -10.67 -1.57 -9.16
C VAL A 141 -11.43 -2.31 -10.25
N SER A 142 -12.01 -1.57 -11.19
CA SER A 142 -12.65 -2.11 -12.40
C SER A 142 -12.59 -1.12 -13.57
N ALA A 143 -12.54 -1.64 -14.79
CA ALA A 143 -12.61 -0.86 -16.03
C ALA A 143 -12.99 -1.78 -17.21
N ASN A 144 -13.22 -1.18 -18.38
CA ASN A 144 -13.27 -1.93 -19.63
C ASN A 144 -11.85 -2.11 -20.21
N TRP A 145 -11.10 -3.05 -19.64
CA TRP A 145 -9.74 -3.37 -20.04
C TRP A 145 -9.73 -3.93 -21.47
N SER A 146 -9.08 -3.22 -22.40
CA SER A 146 -9.13 -3.63 -23.82
C SER A 146 -7.83 -3.38 -24.58
N SER A 147 -7.02 -2.43 -24.13
CA SER A 147 -5.78 -2.04 -24.81
C SER A 147 -4.57 -2.54 -24.05
N LEU A 148 -3.53 -2.93 -24.79
CA LEU A 148 -2.28 -3.43 -24.20
C LEU A 148 -1.72 -2.41 -23.19
N TYR A 149 -1.49 -2.88 -21.97
CA TYR A 149 -1.04 -2.13 -20.80
C TYR A 149 -2.06 -1.15 -20.20
N ASP A 150 -3.36 -1.25 -20.49
CA ASP A 150 -4.38 -0.58 -19.69
C ASP A 150 -4.22 -0.96 -18.20
N GLN A 151 -4.23 0.04 -17.32
CA GLN A 151 -3.86 -0.13 -15.91
C GLN A 151 -4.75 0.68 -14.97
N GLY A 152 -4.93 0.17 -13.76
CA GLY A 152 -5.44 0.96 -12.64
C GLY A 152 -5.36 0.24 -11.31
N GLY A 153 -5.25 1.00 -10.22
CA GLY A 153 -5.14 0.45 -8.87
C GLY A 153 -4.54 1.44 -7.87
N LEU A 154 -3.74 0.95 -6.94
CA LEU A 154 -3.03 1.73 -5.91
C LEU A 154 -1.69 2.24 -6.42
N ALA A 155 -1.31 3.44 -5.98
CA ALA A 155 0.01 4.00 -6.16
C ALA A 155 0.51 4.62 -4.85
N LEU A 156 1.71 4.22 -4.43
CA LEU A 156 2.37 4.70 -3.22
C LEU A 156 3.73 5.28 -3.58
N PHE A 157 4.06 6.44 -3.04
CA PHE A 157 5.31 7.14 -3.31
C PHE A 157 6.01 7.52 -2.02
N ILE A 158 7.32 7.26 -1.98
CA ILE A 158 8.22 7.72 -0.92
C ILE A 158 9.16 8.73 -1.58
N PRO A 159 8.94 10.04 -1.35
CA PRO A 159 9.95 11.06 -1.62
C PRO A 159 11.23 10.69 -0.86
N ASP A 160 12.34 10.60 -1.58
CA ASP A 160 13.64 10.25 -1.03
C ASP A 160 14.69 11.27 -1.47
N GLU A 161 15.86 11.25 -0.82
CA GLU A 161 16.91 12.25 -1.06
C GLU A 161 17.44 12.23 -2.50
N ASP A 162 17.63 11.03 -3.06
CA ASP A 162 18.15 10.87 -4.42
C ASP A 162 17.03 10.87 -5.48
N LEU A 163 16.00 10.04 -5.24
CA LEU A 163 15.00 9.72 -6.25
C LEU A 163 13.74 9.18 -5.59
N THR A 164 12.59 9.68 -6.01
CA THR A 164 11.30 9.14 -5.55
C THR A 164 11.23 7.64 -5.84
N LYS A 165 11.01 6.88 -4.78
CA LYS A 165 10.66 5.46 -4.86
C LYS A 165 9.15 5.32 -4.90
N TRP A 166 8.67 4.31 -5.59
CA TRP A 166 7.23 4.09 -5.68
C TRP A 166 6.87 2.63 -5.92
N VAL A 167 5.64 2.29 -5.55
CA VAL A 167 5.00 1.03 -5.89
C VAL A 167 3.67 1.35 -6.53
N LYS A 168 3.38 0.73 -7.67
CA LYS A 168 2.02 0.67 -8.21
C LYS A 168 1.56 -0.78 -8.24
N THR A 169 0.29 -1.00 -7.93
CA THR A 169 -0.30 -2.33 -8.07
C THR A 169 -1.78 -2.24 -8.37
N GLY A 170 -2.25 -3.11 -9.26
CA GLY A 170 -3.50 -2.90 -9.94
C GLY A 170 -3.87 -4.04 -10.87
N ILE A 171 -4.96 -3.84 -11.61
CA ILE A 171 -5.15 -4.61 -12.85
C ILE A 171 -4.22 -4.03 -13.91
N GLU A 172 -3.64 -4.91 -14.72
CA GLU A 172 -2.90 -4.59 -15.93
C GLU A 172 -3.34 -5.52 -17.06
N TYR A 173 -3.70 -4.95 -18.21
CA TYR A 173 -4.15 -5.72 -19.37
C TYR A 173 -2.98 -6.11 -20.27
N VAL A 174 -2.63 -7.40 -20.28
CA VAL A 174 -1.47 -7.92 -21.02
C VAL A 174 -1.87 -9.20 -21.73
N TRP A 175 -1.36 -9.41 -22.95
CA TRP A 175 -1.61 -10.64 -23.72
C TRP A 175 -3.11 -10.97 -23.87
N GLY A 176 -3.94 -9.94 -24.06
CA GLY A 176 -5.38 -10.09 -24.31
C GLY A 176 -6.24 -10.44 -23.09
N LYS A 177 -5.72 -10.31 -21.86
CA LYS A 177 -6.50 -10.54 -20.63
C LYS A 177 -5.98 -9.72 -19.44
N PRO A 178 -6.81 -9.50 -18.40
CA PRO A 178 -6.36 -8.83 -17.19
C PRO A 178 -5.43 -9.72 -16.36
N PHE A 179 -4.38 -9.11 -15.83
CA PHE A 179 -3.50 -9.64 -14.81
C PHE A 179 -3.51 -8.70 -13.61
N VAL A 180 -3.02 -9.18 -12.47
CA VAL A 180 -2.65 -8.32 -11.36
C VAL A 180 -1.19 -7.94 -11.53
N GLY A 181 -0.97 -6.67 -11.86
CA GLY A 181 0.37 -6.10 -12.01
C GLY A 181 0.86 -5.52 -10.69
N THR A 182 2.14 -5.75 -10.39
CA THR A 182 2.85 -4.99 -9.36
C THR A 182 4.17 -4.52 -9.95
N VAL A 183 4.43 -3.22 -9.84
CA VAL A 183 5.72 -2.63 -10.16
C VAL A 183 6.27 -1.95 -8.92
N ALA A 184 7.42 -2.43 -8.45
CA ALA A 184 8.16 -1.84 -7.36
C ALA A 184 9.41 -1.14 -7.90
N THR A 185 9.51 0.16 -7.68
CA THR A 185 10.56 1.01 -8.26
C THR A 185 11.34 1.71 -7.16
N SER A 186 12.54 1.20 -6.88
CA SER A 186 13.54 1.94 -6.08
C SER A 186 14.37 2.84 -7.01
N ARG A 187 15.26 2.24 -7.80
CA ARG A 187 16.01 2.95 -8.85
C ARG A 187 15.46 2.66 -10.25
N TRP A 188 15.02 1.43 -10.49
CA TRP A 188 14.42 0.95 -11.73
C TRP A 188 13.22 0.09 -11.38
N SER A 189 12.30 -0.04 -12.33
CA SER A 189 11.07 -0.82 -12.15
C SER A 189 11.36 -2.32 -12.17
N ASP A 190 10.93 -3.00 -11.11
CA ASP A 190 10.81 -4.45 -11.04
C ASP A 190 9.33 -4.81 -11.16
N TRP A 191 8.99 -5.59 -12.19
CA TRP A 191 7.62 -5.86 -12.61
C TRP A 191 7.28 -7.34 -12.47
N SER A 192 6.08 -7.59 -11.96
CA SER A 192 5.50 -8.93 -11.88
C SER A 192 4.04 -8.93 -12.27
N LEU A 193 3.59 -10.08 -12.77
CA LEU A 193 2.22 -10.34 -13.19
C LEU A 193 1.72 -11.61 -12.52
N VAL A 194 0.55 -11.53 -11.90
CA VAL A 194 -0.21 -12.69 -11.43
C VAL A 194 -1.47 -12.85 -12.29
N PRO A 195 -1.73 -14.02 -12.88
CA PRO A 195 -2.93 -14.24 -13.67
C PRO A 195 -4.19 -14.01 -12.84
N LEU A 196 -5.12 -13.23 -13.38
CA LEU A 196 -6.43 -13.07 -12.77
C LEU A 196 -7.35 -14.19 -13.25
N PRO A 197 -8.07 -14.90 -12.34
CA PRO A 197 -9.05 -15.88 -12.78
C PRO A 197 -10.18 -15.18 -13.55
N GLU A 198 -10.67 -15.80 -14.62
CA GLU A 198 -11.75 -15.24 -15.44
C GLU A 198 -13.01 -14.90 -14.62
N SER A 199 -13.25 -15.65 -13.54
CA SER A 199 -14.35 -15.42 -12.60
C SER A 199 -14.32 -14.06 -11.91
N ALA A 200 -13.18 -13.37 -11.88
CA ALA A 200 -13.07 -12.03 -11.32
C ALA A 200 -13.69 -10.95 -12.24
N GLY A 201 -13.96 -11.27 -13.51
CA GLY A 201 -14.68 -10.37 -14.42
C GLY A 201 -14.00 -9.01 -14.65
N GLY A 202 -12.68 -8.93 -14.49
CA GLY A 202 -11.95 -7.66 -14.60
C GLY A 202 -12.19 -6.69 -13.43
N LYS A 203 -12.66 -7.18 -12.28
CA LYS A 203 -12.82 -6.44 -11.03
C LYS A 203 -12.11 -7.16 -9.90
N ILE A 204 -11.29 -6.46 -9.13
CA ILE A 204 -10.61 -7.02 -7.95
C ILE A 204 -10.50 -6.01 -6.83
N THR A 205 -10.34 -6.52 -5.62
CA THR A 205 -9.83 -5.75 -4.49
C THR A 205 -8.38 -6.09 -4.24
N ILE A 206 -7.54 -5.05 -4.26
CA ILE A 206 -6.13 -5.13 -3.91
C ILE A 206 -5.91 -4.41 -2.59
N GLN A 207 -5.07 -4.97 -1.74
CA GLN A 207 -4.59 -4.34 -0.52
C GLN A 207 -3.07 -4.40 -0.48
N VAL A 208 -2.44 -3.29 -0.12
CA VAL A 208 -1.06 -3.30 0.35
C VAL A 208 -1.03 -3.13 1.85
N GLU A 209 -0.09 -3.78 2.52
CA GLU A 209 -0.02 -3.84 3.98
C GLU A 209 1.41 -3.96 4.45
N ARG A 210 1.75 -3.14 5.45
CA ARG A 210 3.05 -3.21 6.11
C ARG A 210 3.12 -4.45 6.99
N GLU A 211 4.19 -5.22 6.84
CA GLU A 211 4.42 -6.39 7.68
C GLU A 211 4.73 -6.00 9.12
N THR A 212 4.26 -6.83 10.05
CA THR A 212 4.60 -6.76 11.47
C THR A 212 5.10 -8.12 11.97
N LYS A 213 6.07 -8.10 12.89
CA LYS A 213 6.57 -9.29 13.60
C LYS A 213 6.37 -9.07 15.10
N GLY A 214 5.34 -9.72 15.65
CA GLY A 214 4.90 -9.42 17.02
C GLY A 214 4.29 -8.02 17.08
N ASN A 215 4.88 -7.13 17.87
CA ASN A 215 4.47 -5.73 17.94
C ASN A 215 5.33 -4.81 17.08
N ASP A 216 6.39 -5.34 16.47
CA ASP A 216 7.36 -4.54 15.74
C ASP A 216 6.96 -4.43 14.27
N ARG A 217 7.10 -3.22 13.72
CA ARG A 217 6.94 -2.96 12.29
C ARG A 217 8.23 -3.35 11.58
N VAL A 218 8.12 -4.00 10.42
CA VAL A 218 9.30 -4.35 9.61
C VAL A 218 9.29 -3.64 8.26
N GLU A 219 10.36 -3.84 7.49
CA GLU A 219 10.67 -3.12 6.25
C GLU A 219 9.79 -3.51 5.06
N SER A 220 9.14 -4.68 5.14
CA SER A 220 8.41 -5.29 4.04
C SER A 220 7.03 -4.68 3.84
N LEU A 221 6.72 -4.34 2.58
CA LEU A 221 5.35 -4.10 2.11
C LEU A 221 4.86 -5.36 1.38
N TRP A 222 3.72 -5.88 1.80
CA TRP A 222 3.03 -6.96 1.11
C TRP A 222 1.93 -6.42 0.21
N VAL A 223 1.71 -7.11 -0.92
CA VAL A 223 0.58 -6.91 -1.81
C VAL A 223 -0.31 -8.15 -1.77
N TYR A 224 -1.60 -7.94 -1.56
CA TYR A 224 -2.62 -8.96 -1.41
C TYR A 224 -3.74 -8.78 -2.42
N LEU A 225 -4.25 -9.90 -2.94
CA LEU A 225 -5.60 -9.98 -3.46
C LEU A 225 -6.55 -10.29 -2.32
N VAL A 226 -7.64 -9.55 -2.23
CA VAL A 226 -8.65 -9.71 -1.18
C VAL A 226 -9.91 -10.28 -1.78
N ASN A 227 -10.41 -11.36 -1.19
CA ASN A 227 -11.75 -11.86 -1.49
C ASN A 227 -12.75 -11.05 -0.64
N ASP A 228 -13.59 -10.24 -1.28
CA ASP A 228 -14.51 -9.33 -0.55
C ASP A 228 -15.64 -10.06 0.19
N GLU A 229 -15.98 -11.29 -0.20
CA GLU A 229 -17.03 -12.08 0.45
C GLU A 229 -16.53 -12.73 1.75
N THR A 230 -15.29 -13.23 1.74
CA THR A 230 -14.70 -14.00 2.86
C THR A 230 -13.73 -13.20 3.71
N GLY A 231 -13.17 -12.12 3.16
CA GLY A 231 -12.05 -11.36 3.75
C GLY A 231 -10.69 -12.05 3.62
N GLU A 232 -10.60 -13.21 2.96
CA GLU A 232 -9.33 -13.91 2.78
C GLU A 232 -8.36 -13.11 1.93
N LYS A 233 -7.08 -13.08 2.35
CA LYS A 233 -5.98 -12.41 1.66
C LYS A 233 -5.06 -13.43 1.02
N LEU A 234 -4.82 -13.32 -0.28
CA LEU A 234 -3.79 -14.08 -1.00
C LEU A 234 -2.59 -13.17 -1.25
N GLY A 235 -1.46 -13.45 -0.60
CA GLY A 235 -0.21 -12.71 -0.79
C GLY A 235 0.39 -13.00 -2.16
N ILE A 236 0.63 -11.96 -2.96
CA ILE A 236 1.11 -12.08 -4.34
C ILE A 236 2.48 -11.43 -4.58
N ARG A 237 2.89 -10.50 -3.70
CA ARG A 237 4.21 -9.85 -3.77
C ARG A 237 4.63 -9.40 -2.39
N GLU A 238 5.91 -9.59 -2.08
CA GLU A 238 6.60 -8.95 -0.96
C GLU A 238 7.65 -7.98 -1.53
N ILE A 239 7.74 -6.79 -0.93
CA ILE A 239 8.67 -5.74 -1.30
C ILE A 239 9.46 -5.36 -0.05
N THR A 240 10.62 -6.00 0.11
CA THR A 240 11.41 -5.99 1.35
C THR A 240 12.13 -4.67 1.65
N TRP A 241 12.18 -3.73 0.70
CA TRP A 241 12.90 -2.47 0.89
C TRP A 241 11.99 -1.28 1.18
N PHE A 242 10.67 -1.44 1.13
CA PHE A 242 9.73 -0.32 1.01
C PHE A 242 9.79 0.60 2.23
N PHE A 243 9.80 0.03 3.45
CA PHE A 243 9.90 0.78 4.70
C PHE A 243 11.32 0.78 5.28
N ARG A 244 12.36 0.54 4.47
CA ARG A 244 13.77 0.47 4.95
C ARG A 244 14.25 1.71 5.71
N HIS A 245 13.59 2.85 5.51
CA HIS A 245 13.94 4.13 6.14
C HIS A 245 13.32 4.28 7.53
N ASP A 246 12.33 3.44 7.83
CA ASP A 246 11.50 3.51 9.02
C ASP A 246 11.77 2.35 10.00
N VAL A 247 12.67 1.45 9.63
CA VAL A 247 13.16 0.39 10.52
C VAL A 247 14.59 0.65 10.93
N GLU A 248 14.89 0.36 12.19
CA GLU A 248 16.24 0.49 12.74
C GLU A 248 17.17 -0.59 12.16
N GLY A 249 18.36 -0.18 11.71
CA GLY A 249 19.53 -1.05 11.75
C GLY A 249 20.18 -1.00 13.14
N ASP A 250 21.42 -1.50 13.28
CA ASP A 250 22.21 -1.37 14.52
C ASP A 250 22.51 0.09 14.96
N GLU A 251 22.09 1.10 14.18
CA GLU A 251 22.21 2.51 14.52
C GLU A 251 20.81 3.15 14.59
N ALA A 252 20.48 3.70 15.76
CA ALA A 252 19.19 4.28 16.09
C ALA A 252 18.76 5.34 15.07
N VAL A 253 17.58 5.13 14.48
CA VAL A 253 16.87 6.19 13.78
C VAL A 253 16.26 7.07 14.87
N GLN A 254 16.47 8.39 14.80
CA GLN A 254 15.72 9.31 15.66
C GLN A 254 14.23 9.10 15.37
N GLU A 255 13.42 8.87 16.41
CA GLU A 255 11.96 8.57 16.37
C GLU A 255 11.09 9.56 15.55
N ASP A 256 11.69 10.56 14.92
CA ASP A 256 11.06 11.64 14.18
C ASP A 256 11.86 12.01 12.93
N THR A 257 11.94 11.11 11.93
CA THR A 257 12.59 11.48 10.65
C THR A 257 11.68 12.27 9.71
N GLY A 258 10.42 12.55 10.10
CA GLY A 258 9.47 13.33 9.29
C GLY A 258 9.25 12.76 7.88
N ARG A 259 9.49 11.45 7.67
CA ARG A 259 9.43 10.84 6.34
C ARG A 259 7.98 10.70 5.90
N THR A 260 7.73 11.19 4.69
CA THR A 260 6.39 11.23 4.10
C THR A 260 6.15 10.02 3.21
N LEU A 261 4.93 9.51 3.27
CA LEU A 261 4.33 8.60 2.30
C LEU A 261 3.17 9.31 1.59
N LEU A 262 3.18 9.29 0.26
CA LEU A 262 2.02 9.67 -0.54
C LEU A 262 1.28 8.40 -0.95
N VAL A 263 -0.02 8.34 -0.67
CA VAL A 263 -0.88 7.20 -1.00
C VAL A 263 -2.03 7.68 -1.85
N GLY A 264 -2.37 6.90 -2.86
CA GLY A 264 -3.52 7.18 -3.70
C GLY A 264 -3.85 6.06 -4.66
N VAL A 265 -4.65 6.42 -5.64
CA VAL A 265 -5.14 5.53 -6.69
C VAL A 265 -4.81 6.11 -8.06
N TYR A 266 -4.58 5.26 -9.05
CA TYR A 266 -4.12 5.69 -10.37
C TYR A 266 -4.85 4.97 -11.50
N ALA A 267 -4.74 5.56 -12.69
CA ALA A 267 -5.03 4.91 -13.95
C ALA A 267 -3.90 5.19 -14.94
N ALA A 268 -3.66 4.30 -15.90
CA ALA A 268 -2.73 4.56 -17.00
C ALA A 268 -3.17 3.83 -18.27
N ARG A 269 -2.89 4.45 -19.42
CA ARG A 269 -3.09 3.89 -20.75
C ARG A 269 -1.83 4.15 -21.58
N PRO A 270 -0.81 3.27 -21.50
CA PRO A 270 0.47 3.50 -22.17
C PRO A 270 0.39 3.37 -23.69
N LYS A 271 -0.52 2.54 -24.21
CA LYS A 271 -0.72 2.33 -25.65
C LYS A 271 -1.96 3.03 -26.14
N VAL A 272 -1.90 3.44 -27.40
CA VAL A 272 -3.09 3.87 -28.15
C VAL A 272 -3.97 2.64 -28.39
N PRO A 273 -5.28 2.70 -28.09
CA PRO A 273 -6.19 1.62 -28.41
C PRO A 273 -6.21 1.28 -29.90
N GLU A 274 -6.32 0.00 -30.24
CA GLU A 274 -6.39 -0.45 -31.62
C GLU A 274 -7.76 -0.13 -32.24
N GLY A 275 -7.78 0.40 -33.46
CA GLY A 275 -8.99 0.71 -34.23
C GLY A 275 -9.00 2.14 -34.77
N GLU A 276 -9.68 2.35 -35.89
CA GLU A 276 -9.80 3.67 -36.53
C GLU A 276 -10.57 4.64 -35.62
N GLY A 277 -10.01 5.84 -35.39
CA GLY A 277 -10.67 6.90 -34.61
C GLY A 277 -10.54 6.77 -33.09
N ARG A 278 -9.73 5.82 -32.59
CA ARG A 278 -9.52 5.58 -31.15
C ARG A 278 -8.26 6.24 -30.60
N GLU A 279 -7.61 7.12 -31.37
CA GLU A 279 -6.31 7.71 -31.04
C GLU A 279 -6.33 8.56 -29.76
N HIS A 280 -7.52 9.02 -29.36
CA HIS A 280 -7.76 9.86 -28.19
C HIS A 280 -8.66 9.19 -27.15
N GLU A 281 -9.01 7.92 -27.34
CA GLU A 281 -9.92 7.22 -26.42
C GLU A 281 -9.26 7.01 -25.05
N GLU A 282 -9.90 7.54 -24.02
CA GLU A 282 -9.47 7.44 -22.61
C GLU A 282 -9.88 6.11 -21.98
N LEU A 283 -9.05 5.63 -21.04
CA LEU A 283 -9.42 4.55 -20.15
C LEU A 283 -10.18 5.16 -18.97
N GLU A 284 -11.42 4.73 -18.75
CA GLU A 284 -12.19 5.04 -17.56
C GLU A 284 -11.98 3.94 -16.50
N VAL A 285 -11.27 4.25 -15.42
CA VAL A 285 -11.04 3.33 -14.29
C VAL A 285 -11.89 3.75 -13.10
N LYS A 286 -12.71 2.82 -12.61
CA LYS A 286 -13.54 2.99 -11.41
C LYS A 286 -12.82 2.40 -10.20
N LEU A 287 -12.69 3.22 -9.17
CA LEU A 287 -11.96 2.93 -7.94
C LEU A 287 -12.93 3.13 -6.76
N GLU A 288 -13.33 2.01 -6.15
CA GLU A 288 -14.36 1.94 -5.12
C GLU A 288 -13.75 1.45 -3.81
N GLY A 289 -14.30 1.89 -2.67
CA GLY A 289 -13.84 1.43 -1.36
C GLY A 289 -12.37 1.75 -1.07
N PHE A 290 -11.85 2.86 -1.60
CA PHE A 290 -10.49 3.28 -1.29
C PHE A 290 -10.40 3.64 0.19
N GLU A 291 -9.55 2.91 0.89
CA GLU A 291 -9.38 3.02 2.33
C GLU A 291 -7.91 2.92 2.71
N VAL A 292 -7.48 3.77 3.63
CA VAL A 292 -6.16 3.73 4.25
C VAL A 292 -6.32 3.60 5.75
N THR A 293 -5.56 2.70 6.36
CA THR A 293 -5.49 2.56 7.83
C THR A 293 -4.10 2.85 8.33
N LEU A 294 -4.04 3.46 9.52
CA LEU A 294 -2.81 3.85 10.21
C LEU A 294 -2.70 3.09 11.54
N PHE A 295 -1.47 2.92 12.03
CA PHE A 295 -1.20 2.42 13.37
C PHE A 295 -1.60 3.45 14.45
N ASP A 296 -1.76 2.98 15.69
CA ASP A 296 -2.36 3.73 16.81
C ASP A 296 -1.40 4.67 17.56
N ASP A 297 -0.10 4.46 17.42
CA ASP A 297 1.02 5.11 18.12
C ASP A 297 1.67 6.22 17.29
#